data_AF-A0A2H3ICV2-F1
#
_entry.id   AF-A0A2H3ICV2-F1
#
_cell.length_a   1.000
_cell.length_b   1.000
_cell.length_c   1.000
_cell.angle_alpha   90.00
_cell.angle_beta   90.00
_cell.angle_gamma   90.00
#
_symmetry.space_group_name_H-M   'P 1'
#
loop_
_entity.id
_entity.type
_entity.pdbx_description
1 polymer ?
#
loop_
_entity_poly.entity_id
_entity_poly.type
_entity_poly.pdbx_seq_one_letter_code
_entity_poly.pdbx_strand_id
1 'polypeptide(L)'
;MKLSLLVAASFLSHALTSYAALDEPDQVSVQFSGATPAQSFSRYVPTDGTEVEIDSDEVVSSITLFTEGFTCFFIGSNHLLMTVSGTEAAPVGPPSILFLASCVTDDLYSV
;
A
#
# COMPACT_ATOMS: atom_id res chain seq x y z
N MET A 1 32.54 26.29 61.70
CA MET A 1 31.75 27.41 61.12
C MET A 1 31.07 26.90 59.86
N LYS A 2 29.74 27.10 59.81
CA LYS A 2 28.75 27.08 58.68
C LYS A 2 29.28 26.64 57.30
N LEU A 3 28.80 25.52 56.73
CA LEU A 3 27.50 25.27 56.07
C LEU A 3 27.31 26.10 54.78
N SER A 4 27.38 25.42 53.64
CA SER A 4 26.57 25.73 52.46
C SER A 4 26.16 24.43 51.77
N LEU A 5 24.88 24.15 51.90
CA LEU A 5 24.10 23.11 51.22
C LEU A 5 23.60 23.71 49.90
N LEU A 6 23.65 22.98 48.79
CA LEU A 6 22.64 23.12 47.74
C LEU A 6 22.56 21.84 46.89
N VAL A 7 21.34 21.34 46.85
CA VAL A 7 20.82 20.11 46.24
C VAL A 7 20.51 20.38 44.76
N ALA A 8 20.72 19.40 43.88
CA ALA A 8 19.87 19.23 42.70
C ALA A 8 19.90 17.77 42.22
N ALA A 9 18.82 17.05 42.52
CA ALA A 9 18.45 15.78 41.89
C ALA A 9 17.94 16.04 40.47
N SER A 10 18.22 15.15 39.51
CA SER A 10 17.51 15.02 38.21
C SER A 10 18.29 14.10 37.27
N PHE A 11 17.74 13.24 36.44
CA PHE A 11 16.47 12.53 36.33
C PHE A 11 16.78 11.26 35.51
N LEU A 12 15.96 10.24 35.72
CA LEU A 12 15.87 9.02 34.91
C LEU A 12 15.71 9.31 33.40
N SER A 13 15.97 8.27 32.60
CA SER A 13 15.51 8.06 31.21
C SER A 13 16.45 8.57 30.11
N HIS A 14 16.67 7.88 28.99
CA HIS A 14 15.72 7.10 28.20
C HIS A 14 16.46 5.98 27.45
N ALA A 15 15.97 4.73 27.56
CA ALA A 15 16.21 3.74 26.52
C ALA A 15 15.43 4.22 25.29
N LEU A 16 16.13 4.82 24.31
CA LEU A 16 15.56 5.03 23.00
C LEU A 16 15.66 3.71 22.25
N THR A 17 14.66 2.86 22.43
CA THR A 17 14.35 1.83 21.44
C THR A 17 13.96 2.59 20.17
N SER A 18 14.93 2.77 19.28
CA SER A 18 14.69 3.27 17.93
C SER A 18 13.79 2.25 17.24
N TYR A 19 12.48 2.50 17.21
CA TYR A 19 11.63 1.90 16.21
C TYR A 19 12.11 2.47 14.89
N ALA A 20 12.99 1.73 14.20
CA ALA A 20 13.26 2.00 12.80
C ALA A 20 11.89 2.01 12.12
N ALA A 21 11.58 3.10 11.42
CA ALA A 21 10.50 3.06 10.43
C ALA A 21 10.74 1.80 9.61
N LEU A 22 9.77 0.89 9.60
CA LEU A 22 9.77 -0.15 8.58
C LEU A 22 9.78 0.63 7.26
N ASP A 23 10.77 0.34 6.43
CA ASP A 23 10.90 0.96 5.12
C ASP A 23 9.70 0.43 4.31
N GLU A 24 8.58 1.15 4.37
CA GLU A 24 7.38 0.81 3.62
C GLU A 24 7.76 0.84 2.13
N PRO A 25 7.45 -0.21 1.35
CA PRO A 25 7.85 -0.24 -0.03
C PRO A 25 7.23 0.93 -0.82
N ASP A 26 8.08 1.64 -1.59
CA ASP A 26 7.66 2.76 -2.45
C ASP A 26 6.70 2.32 -3.58
N GLN A 27 6.60 1.01 -3.83
CA GLN A 27 5.76 0.42 -4.88
C GLN A 27 5.19 -0.94 -4.47
N VAL A 28 3.95 -1.23 -4.88
CA VAL A 28 3.29 -2.54 -4.73
C VAL A 28 3.34 -3.28 -6.07
N SER A 29 3.72 -4.56 -6.02
CA SER A 29 3.59 -5.46 -7.16
C SER A 29 2.14 -5.95 -7.26
N VAL A 30 1.52 -5.70 -8.41
CA VAL A 30 0.15 -6.08 -8.71
C VAL A 30 0.14 -7.07 -9.87
N GLN A 31 -0.54 -8.21 -9.69
CA GLN A 31 -0.82 -9.16 -10.77
C GLN A 31 -2.28 -9.04 -11.22
N PHE A 32 -2.44 -8.90 -12.53
CA PHE A 32 -3.71 -8.88 -13.22
C PHE A 32 -3.86 -10.21 -13.95
N SER A 33 -4.87 -10.98 -13.59
CA SER A 33 -5.17 -12.26 -14.25
C SER A 33 -6.26 -12.05 -15.30
N GLY A 34 -5.93 -12.33 -16.56
CA GLY A 34 -6.91 -12.35 -17.65
C GLY A 34 -7.73 -13.64 -17.71
N ALA A 35 -8.52 -13.82 -18.77
CA ALA A 35 -9.31 -15.03 -18.97
C ALA A 35 -8.45 -16.29 -19.19
N THR A 36 -7.18 -16.11 -19.59
CA THR A 36 -6.18 -17.18 -19.69
C THR A 36 -4.85 -16.74 -19.06
N PRO A 37 -3.95 -17.68 -18.70
CA PRO A 37 -2.63 -17.33 -18.16
C PRO A 37 -1.79 -16.46 -19.12
N ALA A 38 -1.97 -16.62 -20.43
CA ALA A 38 -1.28 -15.81 -21.44
C ALA A 38 -1.75 -14.34 -21.46
N GLN A 39 -2.95 -14.08 -20.93
CA GLN A 39 -3.55 -12.74 -20.81
C GLN A 39 -3.33 -12.15 -19.41
N SER A 40 -2.40 -12.71 -18.64
CA SER A 40 -2.05 -12.22 -17.31
C SER A 40 -0.76 -11.42 -17.36
N PHE A 41 -0.70 -10.34 -16.59
CA PHE A 41 0.47 -9.46 -16.54
C PHE A 41 0.66 -8.86 -15.14
N SER A 42 1.81 -8.22 -14.91
CA SER A 42 2.09 -7.53 -13.66
C SER A 42 2.53 -6.10 -13.89
N ARG A 43 2.29 -5.24 -12.89
CA ARG A 43 2.74 -3.85 -12.83
C ARG A 43 3.19 -3.51 -11.42
N TYR A 44 4.12 -2.58 -11.32
CA TYR A 44 4.44 -1.90 -10.08
C TYR A 44 3.62 -0.62 -10.00
N VAL A 45 2.93 -0.41 -8.88
CA VAL A 45 2.10 0.76 -8.63
C VAL A 45 2.69 1.53 -7.44
N PRO A 46 3.01 2.84 -7.59
CA PRO A 46 3.47 3.68 -6.49
C PRO A 46 2.52 3.69 -5.30
N THR A 47 3.07 3.76 -4.09
CA THR A 47 2.33 3.75 -2.82
C THR A 47 2.06 5.14 -2.25
N ASP A 48 2.46 6.19 -2.97
CA ASP A 48 2.25 7.60 -2.63
C ASP A 48 0.89 8.16 -3.09
N GLY A 49 0.02 7.30 -3.63
CA GLY A 49 -1.26 7.66 -4.20
C GLY A 49 -1.20 8.16 -5.65
N THR A 50 -0.03 8.26 -6.27
CA THR A 50 0.10 8.65 -7.68
C THR A 50 -0.60 7.64 -8.58
N GLU A 51 -1.41 8.14 -9.52
CA GLU A 51 -2.07 7.31 -10.51
C GLU A 51 -1.10 6.89 -11.63
N VAL A 52 -1.17 5.61 -12.02
CA VAL A 52 -0.44 5.05 -13.15
C VAL A 52 -1.40 4.48 -14.17
N GLU A 53 -1.08 4.69 -15.45
CA GLU A 53 -1.85 4.12 -16.55
C GLU A 53 -1.63 2.60 -16.65
N ILE A 54 -2.74 1.88 -16.75
CA ILE A 54 -2.78 0.47 -17.11
C ILE A 54 -3.27 0.42 -18.54
N ASP A 55 -2.34 0.34 -19.50
CA ASP A 55 -2.70 0.10 -20.89
C ASP A 55 -2.88 -1.42 -21.09
N SER A 56 -4.05 -1.93 -20.70
CA SER A 56 -4.41 -3.32 -20.91
C SER A 56 -5.39 -3.46 -22.06
N ASP A 57 -4.90 -3.90 -23.22
CA ASP A 57 -5.77 -4.44 -24.29
C ASP A 57 -6.49 -5.73 -23.84
N GLU A 58 -6.04 -6.32 -22.72
CA GLU A 58 -6.55 -7.57 -22.15
C GLU A 58 -7.59 -7.34 -21.06
N VAL A 59 -8.61 -8.20 -21.04
CA VAL A 59 -9.70 -8.12 -20.08
C VAL A 59 -9.29 -8.78 -18.75
N VAL A 60 -9.31 -8.01 -17.66
CA VAL A 60 -8.91 -8.48 -16.31
C VAL A 60 -10.07 -9.18 -15.62
N SER A 61 -9.79 -10.29 -14.95
CA SER A 61 -10.77 -11.14 -14.23
C SER A 61 -10.46 -11.33 -12.73
N SER A 62 -9.21 -11.16 -12.31
CA SER A 62 -8.84 -11.03 -10.90
C SER A 62 -7.61 -10.14 -10.72
N ILE A 63 -7.48 -9.53 -9.56
CA ILE A 63 -6.32 -8.73 -9.18
C ILE A 63 -5.75 -9.30 -7.88
N THR A 64 -4.44 -9.46 -7.83
CA THR A 64 -3.72 -9.90 -6.63
C THR A 64 -2.65 -8.88 -6.28
N LEU A 65 -2.61 -8.45 -5.02
CA LEU A 65 -1.49 -7.69 -4.48
C LEU A 65 -0.52 -8.66 -3.79
N PHE A 66 0.78 -8.42 -3.90
CA PHE A 66 1.79 -9.25 -3.25
C PHE A 66 2.36 -8.62 -1.98
N THR A 67 1.83 -7.49 -1.56
CA THR A 67 2.34 -6.69 -0.45
C THR A 67 1.19 -6.35 0.49
N GLU A 68 1.34 -6.67 1.78
CA GLU A 68 0.38 -6.31 2.84
C GLU A 68 0.57 -4.86 3.27
N GLY A 69 -0.45 -4.28 3.92
CA GLY A 69 -0.40 -2.90 4.43
C GLY A 69 -0.71 -1.82 3.40
N PHE A 70 -1.24 -2.21 2.23
CA PHE A 70 -1.63 -1.30 1.17
C PHE A 70 -3.03 -1.56 0.67
N THR A 71 -3.70 -0.46 0.31
CA THR A 71 -4.96 -0.44 -0.40
C THR A 71 -4.72 0.17 -1.78
N CYS A 72 -5.12 -0.58 -2.82
CA CYS A 72 -5.01 -0.17 -4.21
C CYS A 72 -6.40 0.06 -4.81
N PHE A 73 -6.50 1.13 -5.58
CA PHE A 73 -7.68 1.56 -6.32
C PHE A 73 -7.45 1.34 -7.82
N PHE A 74 -8.45 0.80 -8.51
CA PHE A 74 -8.40 0.55 -9.94
C PHE A 74 -9.63 1.14 -10.62
N ILE A 75 -9.43 1.83 -11.74
CA ILE A 75 -10.51 2.43 -12.54
C ILE A 75 -10.63 1.69 -13.87
N GLY A 76 -11.81 1.11 -14.11
CA GLY A 76 -12.14 0.41 -15.35
C GLY A 76 -12.89 1.25 -16.39
N SER A 77 -13.14 0.66 -17.56
CA SER A 77 -13.74 1.33 -18.71
C SER A 77 -15.18 1.84 -18.54
N ASN A 78 -15.88 1.34 -17.53
CA ASN A 78 -17.20 1.82 -17.13
C ASN A 78 -17.17 2.78 -15.94
N HIS A 79 -16.02 3.43 -15.69
CA HIS A 79 -15.75 4.19 -14.45
C HIS A 79 -15.97 3.36 -13.17
N LEU A 80 -15.86 2.05 -13.29
CA LEU A 80 -16.00 1.14 -12.17
C LEU A 80 -14.74 1.26 -11.31
N LEU A 81 -14.92 1.73 -10.08
CA LEU A 81 -13.87 1.79 -9.07
C LEU A 81 -13.82 0.46 -8.33
N MET A 82 -12.64 -0.15 -8.28
CA MET A 82 -12.38 -1.34 -7.49
C MET A 82 -11.35 -1.01 -6.44
N THR A 83 -11.58 -1.56 -5.25
CA THR A 83 -10.67 -1.42 -4.13
C THR A 83 -10.20 -2.80 -3.74
N VAL A 84 -8.89 -3.00 -3.74
CA VAL A 84 -8.22 -4.24 -3.34
C VAL A 84 -7.28 -3.90 -2.21
N SER A 85 -7.37 -4.63 -1.11
CA SER A 85 -6.55 -4.42 0.09
C SER A 85 -5.99 -5.76 0.56
N GLY A 86 -4.75 -5.74 1.07
CA GLY A 86 -4.07 -6.96 1.52
C GLY A 86 -3.65 -7.91 0.39
N THR A 87 -3.15 -9.08 0.74
CA THR A 87 -2.46 -10.03 -0.18
C THR A 87 -3.39 -11.04 -0.87
N GLU A 88 -4.70 -10.83 -0.85
CA GLU A 88 -5.66 -11.78 -1.42
C GLU A 88 -6.07 -11.40 -2.85
N ALA A 89 -6.42 -12.42 -3.63
CA ALA A 89 -6.96 -12.24 -4.97
C ALA A 89 -8.40 -11.70 -4.88
N ALA A 90 -8.62 -10.48 -5.36
CA ALA A 90 -9.94 -9.87 -5.42
C ALA A 90 -10.59 -10.11 -6.79
N PRO A 91 -11.86 -10.59 -6.83
CA PRO A 91 -12.61 -10.70 -8.07
C PRO A 91 -13.05 -9.31 -8.55
N VAL A 92 -12.85 -9.01 -9.83
CA VAL A 92 -13.21 -7.71 -10.42
C VAL A 92 -14.64 -7.65 -10.96
N GLY A 93 -15.47 -8.65 -10.67
CA GLY A 93 -16.80 -8.79 -11.26
C GLY A 93 -16.74 -9.26 -12.72
N PRO A 94 -17.66 -8.84 -13.61
CA PRO A 94 -17.56 -9.13 -15.03
C PRO A 94 -16.20 -8.67 -15.58
N PRO A 95 -15.51 -9.48 -16.39
CA PRO A 95 -14.22 -9.13 -16.93
C PRO A 95 -14.23 -7.72 -17.55
N SER A 96 -13.33 -6.84 -17.11
CA SER A 96 -13.30 -5.42 -17.48
C SER A 96 -11.91 -4.96 -17.90
N ILE A 97 -11.86 -3.98 -18.81
CA ILE A 97 -10.63 -3.26 -19.16
C ILE A 97 -10.34 -2.26 -18.05
N LEU A 98 -9.08 -2.21 -17.59
CA LEU A 98 -8.61 -1.24 -16.59
C LEU A 98 -7.77 -0.17 -17.26
N PHE A 99 -7.81 1.03 -16.71
CA PHE A 99 -7.11 2.20 -17.25
C PHE A 99 -6.17 2.85 -16.25
N LEU A 100 -6.52 2.84 -14.96
CA LEU A 100 -5.72 3.49 -13.93
C LEU A 100 -5.59 2.59 -12.69
N ALA A 101 -4.44 2.71 -12.02
CA ALA A 101 -4.22 2.21 -10.67
C ALA A 101 -3.54 3.24 -9.79
N SER A 102 -3.83 3.20 -8.49
CA SER A 102 -3.16 3.97 -7.45
C SER A 102 -3.14 3.15 -6.16
N CYS A 103 -2.06 3.19 -5.39
CA CYS A 103 -1.98 2.52 -4.09
C CYS A 103 -1.60 3.50 -2.99
N VAL A 104 -2.07 3.23 -1.78
CA VAL A 104 -1.76 3.98 -0.56
C VAL A 104 -1.53 3.03 0.60
N THR A 105 -0.76 3.47 1.60
CA THR A 105 -0.61 2.72 2.87
C THR A 105 -1.93 2.67 3.63
N ASP A 106 -2.21 1.53 4.26
CA ASP A 106 -3.43 1.31 5.06
C ASP A 106 -3.47 2.19 6.32
N ASP A 107 -2.31 2.69 6.77
CA ASP A 107 -2.19 3.65 7.87
C ASP A 107 -2.97 4.96 7.61
N LEU A 108 -3.20 5.32 6.34
CA LEU A 108 -4.03 6.46 5.96
C LEU A 108 -5.54 6.21 6.09
N TYR A 109 -5.96 4.95 6.31
CA TYR A 109 -7.36 4.53 6.48
C TYR A 109 -7.70 4.01 7.89
N SER A 110 -6.74 4.04 8.82
CA SER A 110 -6.96 3.70 10.23
C SER A 110 -7.59 4.88 10.98
N VAL A 111 -8.93 4.92 11.03
CA VAL A 111 -9.73 5.85 11.87
C VAL A 111 -10.05 5.22 13.22
#